data_AF-A0A1M5ZE51-F1
#
_entry.id   AF-A0A1M5ZE51-F1
#
_cell.length_a   1.000
_cell.length_b   1.000
_cell.length_c   1.000
_cell.angle_alpha   90.00
_cell.angle_beta   90.00
_cell.angle_gamma   90.00
#
_symmetry.space_group_name_H-M   'P 1'
#
loop_
_entity.id
_entity.type
_entity.pdbx_description
1 polymer ?
#
loop_
_entity_poly.entity_id
_entity_poly.type
_entity_poly.pdbx_seq_one_letter_code
_entity_poly.pdbx_strand_id
1 'polypeptide(L)' 'MIPENNSSELYFEESDIEGFIEKLERLYPDIKYVNKLMTHSWGQKVVRFYDLDGNLIEVGTPM' A
#
# COMPACT_ATOMS: atom_id res chain seq x y z
N MET A 1 12.09 8.50 15.43
CA MET A 1 11.80 8.51 13.98
C MET A 1 12.23 7.15 13.47
N ILE A 2 11.30 6.32 12.99
CA ILE A 2 11.66 5.04 12.37
C ILE A 2 12.28 5.38 11.01
N PRO A 3 13.50 4.92 10.70
CA PRO A 3 14.10 5.17 9.40
C PRO A 3 13.26 4.49 8.31
N GLU A 4 12.88 5.22 7.27
CA GLU A 4 12.28 4.64 6.06
C GLU A 4 13.37 3.80 5.38
N ASN A 5 13.37 2.51 5.66
CA ASN A 5 14.40 1.60 5.19
C ASN A 5 13.94 1.00 3.86
N ASN A 6 14.35 1.59 2.74
CA ASN A 6 14.11 1.06 1.38
C ASN A 6 14.87 -0.27 1.11
N SER A 7 15.20 -1.03 2.15
CA SER A 7 15.99 -2.26 2.05
C SER A 7 15.16 -3.45 1.60
N SER A 8 13.82 -3.42 1.73
CA SER A 8 12.93 -4.50 1.30
C SER A 8 11.54 -3.97 0.95
N GLU A 9 11.08 -4.28 -0.25
CA GLU A 9 9.69 -4.09 -0.69
C GLU A 9 8.93 -5.41 -0.58
N LEU A 10 7.71 -5.35 -0.03
CA LEU A 10 6.78 -6.48 0.01
C LEU A 10 5.63 -6.24 -0.96
N TYR A 11 5.32 -7.25 -1.77
CA TYR A 11 4.23 -7.21 -2.74
C TYR A 11 3.09 -8.14 -2.32
N PHE A 12 1.87 -7.64 -2.39
CA PHE A 12 0.65 -8.40 -2.15
C PHE A 12 -0.38 -8.14 -3.25
N GLU A 13 -1.24 -9.14 -3.50
CA GLU A 13 -2.38 -9.02 -4.38
C GLU A 13 -3.68 -8.94 -3.57
N GLU A 14 -4.57 -8.03 -3.94
CA GLU A 14 -5.89 -7.86 -3.32
C GLU A 14 -6.94 -7.59 -4.38
N SER A 15 -7.99 -8.41 -4.41
CA SER A 15 -9.09 -8.29 -5.37
C SER A 15 -10.02 -7.11 -5.04
N ASP A 16 -10.24 -6.85 -3.75
CA ASP A 16 -11.04 -5.72 -3.25
C ASP A 16 -10.12 -4.63 -2.68
N ILE A 17 -9.33 -4.01 -3.55
CA ILE A 17 -8.34 -3.00 -3.14
C ILE A 17 -8.99 -1.76 -2.49
N GLU A 18 -10.21 -1.42 -2.89
CA GLU A 18 -10.95 -0.28 -2.33
C GLU A 18 -11.39 -0.60 -0.90
N GLY A 19 -11.95 -1.79 -0.66
CA GLY A 19 -12.28 -2.24 0.69
C GLY A 19 -11.05 -2.46 1.58
N PHE A 20 -9.91 -2.85 1.01
CA PHE A 20 -8.64 -2.92 1.73
C PHE A 20 -8.18 -1.53 2.20
N ILE A 21 -8.22 -0.52 1.33
CA ILE A 21 -7.81 0.84 1.67
C ILE A 21 -8.74 1.45 2.73
N GLU A 22 -10.06 1.23 2.61
CA GLU A 22 -11.00 1.70 3.64
C GLU A 22 -10.66 1.12 5.02
N LYS A 23 -10.37 -0.20 5.08
CA LYS A 23 -9.94 -0.85 6.32
C LYS A 23 -8.61 -0.29 6.80
N LEU A 24 -7.65 -0.08 5.90
CA LEU A 24 -6.33 0.44 6.22
C LEU A 24 -6.42 1.83 6.85
N GLU A 25 -7.14 2.76 6.24
CA GLU A 25 -7.31 4.13 6.74
C GLU A 25 -8.10 4.16 8.06
N ARG A 26 -9.08 3.26 8.22
CA ARG A 26 -9.87 3.16 9.45
C ARG A 26 -9.05 2.61 10.62
N LEU A 27 -8.24 1.57 10.38
CA LEU A 27 -7.48 0.89 11.43
C LEU A 27 -6.15 1.61 11.73
N TYR A 28 -5.59 2.28 10.74
CA TYR A 28 -4.29 2.96 10.81
C TYR A 28 -4.41 4.38 10.23
N PRO A 29 -5.04 5.33 10.95
CA PRO A 29 -5.27 6.68 10.44
C PRO A 29 -3.96 7.47 10.19
N ASP A 30 -2.88 7.09 10.88
CA ASP A 30 -1.55 7.70 10.74
C ASP A 30 -0.64 6.94 9.74
N ILE A 31 -1.21 6.06 8.91
CA ILE A 31 -0.45 5.30 7.91
C ILE A 31 0.26 6.26 6.95
N LYS A 32 1.52 5.95 6.63
CA LYS A 32 2.34 6.76 5.73
C LYS A 32 2.26 6.22 4.31
N TYR A 33 1.53 6.93 3.46
CA TYR A 33 1.49 6.62 2.03
C TYR A 33 2.75 7.13 1.32
N VAL A 34 3.32 6.26 0.49
CA VAL A 34 4.21 6.67 -0.59
C VAL A 34 3.36 7.16 -1.75
N ASN A 35 2.43 6.30 -2.20
CA ASN A 35 1.42 6.62 -3.19
C ASN A 35 0.05 6.16 -2.69
N LYS A 36 -0.93 7.07 -2.71
CA LYS A 36 -2.34 6.70 -2.59
C LYS A 36 -2.79 5.84 -3.78
N LEU A 37 -3.98 5.25 -3.70
CA LEU A 37 -4.57 4.44 -4.76
C LEU A 37 -4.37 5.08 -6.14
N MET A 38 -3.61 4.40 -6.99
CA MET A 38 -3.32 4.79 -8.37
C MET A 38 -3.81 3.70 -9.31
N THR A 39 -4.31 4.08 -10.48
CA THR A 39 -4.66 3.13 -11.55
C THR A 39 -3.63 3.25 -12.67
N HIS A 40 -2.97 2.16 -13.01
CA HIS A 40 -2.07 2.09 -14.16
C HIS A 40 -2.85 2.07 -15.47
N SER A 41 -2.20 2.48 -16.56
CA SER A 41 -2.82 2.59 -17.89
C SER A 41 -3.41 1.29 -18.43
N TRP A 42 -3.01 0.13 -17.89
CA TRP A 42 -3.54 -1.19 -18.24
C TRP A 42 -4.68 -1.69 -17.33
N GLY A 43 -5.20 -0.83 -16.45
CA GLY A 43 -6.38 -1.13 -15.61
C GLY A 43 -6.08 -1.68 -14.21
N GLN A 44 -4.82 -1.95 -13.88
CA GLN A 44 -4.43 -2.41 -12.55
C GLN A 44 -4.46 -1.26 -11.54
N LYS A 45 -5.06 -1.48 -10.37
CA LYS A 45 -5.04 -0.54 -9.24
C LYS A 45 -3.94 -0.94 -8.26
N VAL A 46 -3.19 0.04 -7.72
CA VAL A 46 -2.07 -0.18 -6.80
C VAL A 46 -2.05 0.89 -5.71
N VAL A 47 -1.65 0.52 -4.49
CA VAL A 47 -1.38 1.43 -3.37
C VAL A 47 -0.04 1.09 -2.74
N ARG A 48 0.71 2.12 -2.30
CA ARG A 48 2.02 1.96 -1.66
C ARG A 48 2.11 2.73 -0.36
N PHE A 49 2.53 2.07 0.71
CA PHE A 49 2.62 2.66 2.04
C PHE A 49 3.71 1.97 2.87
N TYR A 50 4.14 2.61 3.95
CA TYR A 50 5.04 2.00 4.91
C TYR A 50 4.25 1.31 6.03
N ASP A 51 4.69 0.11 6.41
CA ASP A 51 4.22 -0.50 7.65
C ASP A 51 4.80 0.19 8.90
N LEU A 52 4.44 -0.31 10.08
CA LEU A 52 4.90 0.24 11.35
C LEU A 52 6.42 0.04 11.57
N ASP A 53 7.05 -0.90 10.88
CA ASP A 53 8.48 -1.18 10.96
C ASP A 53 9.29 -0.39 9.90
N GLY A 54 8.60 0.34 9.02
CA GLY A 54 9.21 1.15 7.96
C GLY A 54 9.52 0.39 6.68
N ASN A 55 8.96 -0.81 6.49
CA ASN A 55 9.05 -1.55 5.22
C ASN A 55 8.06 -0.99 4.20
N LEU A 56 8.47 -0.92 2.94
CA LEU A 56 7.60 -0.47 1.87
C LEU A 56 6.71 -1.63 1.39
N ILE A 57 5.40 -1.45 1.50
CA ILE A 57 4.40 -2.39 1.05
C ILE A 57 3.74 -1.86 -0.21
N GLU A 58 3.67 -2.69 -1.24
CA GLU A 58 2.88 -2.49 -2.45
C GLU A 58 1.74 -3.51 -2.49
N VAL A 59 0.51 -3.02 -2.62
CA VAL A 59 -0.69 -3.85 -2.79
C VAL A 59 -1.33 -3.51 -4.12
N GLY A 60 -1.46 -4.50 -4.99
CA GLY A 60 -2.06 -4.35 -6.33
C GLY A 60 -3.27 -5.25 -6.53
N THR A 61 -4.13 -4.90 -7.49
CA THR A 61 -5.14 -5.84 -7.97
C THR A 61 -4.46 -6.97 -8.77
N PRO A 62 -4.96 -8.21 -8.68
CA PRO A 62 -4.51 -9.31 -9.54
C PRO A 62 -4.57 -8.90 -11.01
N MET A 63 -3.60 -9.33 -11.81
CA MET A 63 -3.61 -9.16 -13.27
C MET A 63 -4.62 -10.08 -13.96
#